data_AF-A0A960QU13-F1
#
_entry.id   AF-A0A960QU13-F1
#
_cell.length_a   1.000
_cell.length_b   1.000
_cell.length_c   1.000
_cell.angle_alpha   90.00
_cell.angle_beta   90.00
_cell.angle_gamma   90.00
#
_symmetry.space_group_name_H-M   'P 1'
#
loop_
_entity.id
_entity.type
_entity.pdbx_description
1 polymer ?
#
loop_
_entity_poly.entity_id
_entity_poly.type
_entity_poly.pdbx_seq_one_letter_code
_entity_poly.pdbx_strand_id
1 'polypeptide(L)' 'MSESSKPRLPRATEMAHRLLAERLRPGDLAIDATVGNGHDTVFLAEAVGQAGQVIGFDIQPIAIEAT' A
#
# COMPACT_ATOMS: atom_id res chain seq x y z
N MET A 1 12.66 -37.63 2.83
CA MET A 1 11.69 -36.85 2.03
C MET A 1 11.54 -35.52 2.75
N SER A 2 11.97 -34.41 2.14
CA SER A 2 12.04 -33.13 2.84
C SER A 2 10.64 -32.56 3.08
N GLU A 3 10.42 -32.09 4.29
CA GLU A 3 9.15 -31.51 4.75
C GLU A 3 8.98 -30.06 4.25
N SER A 4 9.38 -29.79 3.01
CA SER A 4 9.44 -28.43 2.48
C SER A 4 8.11 -27.98 1.88
N SER A 5 7.56 -26.94 2.52
CA SER A 5 6.59 -25.96 2.00
C SER A 5 5.11 -26.33 2.00
N LYS A 6 4.50 -26.34 3.19
CA LYS A 6 3.08 -25.96 3.29
C LYS A 6 2.97 -24.46 2.98
N PRO A 7 2.04 -24.03 2.10
CA PRO A 7 1.87 -22.60 1.81
C PRO A 7 1.47 -21.83 3.07
N ARG A 8 2.17 -20.73 3.34
CA ARG A 8 1.86 -19.82 4.45
C ARG A 8 0.63 -18.99 4.10
N LEU A 9 -0.26 -18.79 5.06
CA LEU A 9 -1.35 -17.82 4.91
C LEU A 9 -0.78 -16.41 4.70
N PRO A 10 -1.33 -15.62 3.75
CA PRO A 10 -0.86 -14.27 3.51
C PRO A 10 -1.06 -13.39 4.73
N ARG A 11 -0.19 -12.40 4.90
CA ARG A 11 -0.40 -11.35 5.93
C ARG A 11 -1.64 -10.53 5.57
N ALA A 12 -2.23 -9.88 6.58
CA ALA A 12 -3.36 -8.97 6.35
C ALA A 12 -3.01 -7.85 5.36
N THR A 13 -1.81 -7.29 5.44
CA THR A 13 -1.30 -6.26 4.52
C THR A 13 -1.16 -6.80 3.09
N GLU A 14 -0.61 -8.00 2.92
CA GLU A 14 -0.51 -8.66 1.61
C GLU A 14 -1.90 -8.90 1.00
N MET A 15 -2.91 -9.25 1.81
CA MET A 15 -4.28 -9.40 1.35
C MET A 15 -4.90 -8.05 0.96
N ALA A 16 -4.70 -7.01 1.77
CA ALA A 16 -5.20 -5.66 1.49
C ALA A 16 -4.63 -5.11 0.18
N HIS A 17 -3.31 -5.23 -0.03
CA HIS A 17 -2.67 -4.83 -1.29
C HIS A 17 -3.24 -5.58 -2.49
N ARG A 18 -3.49 -6.89 -2.40
CA ARG A 18 -4.14 -7.64 -3.49
C ARG A 18 -5.53 -7.10 -3.82
N LEU A 19 -6.36 -6.86 -2.80
CA LEU A 19 -7.71 -6.35 -2.98
C LEU A 19 -7.73 -4.95 -3.61
N LEU A 20 -6.76 -4.11 -3.26
CA LEU A 20 -6.59 -2.76 -3.81
C LEU A 20 -6.07 -2.79 -5.25
N ALA A 21 -5.09 -3.65 -5.54
CA ALA A 21 -4.54 -3.82 -6.89
C ALA A 21 -5.58 -4.27 -7.93
N GLU A 22 -6.62 -4.99 -7.49
CA GLU A 22 -7.75 -5.38 -8.35
C GLU A 22 -8.72 -4.23 -8.65
N ARG A 23 -8.66 -3.13 -7.88
CA ARG A 23 -9.65 -2.04 -7.92
C ARG A 23 -9.09 -0.73 -8.43
N LEU A 24 -7.86 -0.40 -8.03
CA LEU A 24 -7.18 0.81 -8.45
C LEU A 24 -6.81 0.74 -9.92
N ARG A 25 -6.96 1.89 -10.59
CA ARG A 25 -6.62 2.09 -11.99
C ARG A 25 -5.65 3.25 -12.11
N PRO A 26 -4.81 3.25 -13.17
CA PRO A 26 -4.02 4.42 -13.49
C PRO A 26 -4.91 5.67 -13.64
N GLY A 27 -4.55 6.76 -12.96
CA GLY A 27 -5.34 7.99 -12.93
C GLY A 27 -6.27 8.14 -11.72
N ASP A 28 -6.45 7.09 -10.91
CA ASP A 28 -7.32 7.17 -9.73
C ASP A 28 -6.74 8.08 -8.64
N LEU A 29 -7.64 8.55 -7.77
CA LEU A 29 -7.29 9.20 -6.51
C LEU A 29 -7.37 8.17 -5.37
N ALA A 30 -6.28 7.97 -4.65
CA ALA A 30 -6.23 7.16 -3.44
C ALA A 30 -5.95 8.02 -2.20
N ILE A 31 -6.39 7.54 -1.03
CA ILE A 31 -6.14 8.17 0.25
C ILE A 31 -5.43 7.16 1.15
N ASP A 32 -4.24 7.50 1.64
CA ASP A 32 -3.61 6.83 2.78
C ASP A 32 -3.94 7.63 4.04
N ALA A 33 -4.78 7.07 4.90
CA ALA A 33 -5.21 7.74 6.12
C ALA A 33 -4.22 7.59 7.29
N THR A 34 -3.14 6.82 7.11
CA THR A 34 -2.19 6.44 8.16
C THR A 34 -0.79 6.23 7.59
N VAL A 35 -0.19 7.29 7.03
CA VAL A 35 1.07 7.23 6.26
C VAL A 35 2.17 6.47 7.00
N GLY A 36 2.40 6.76 8.29
CA GLY A 36 3.46 6.13 9.08
C GLY A 36 4.83 6.19 8.39
N ASN A 37 5.38 5.03 8.03
CA ASN A 37 6.66 4.93 7.30
C ASN A 37 6.50 4.97 5.77
N GLY A 38 5.29 5.18 5.25
CA GLY A 38 5.01 5.40 3.84
C GLY A 38 4.89 4.14 2.96
N HIS A 39 4.98 2.93 3.51
CA HIS A 39 4.90 1.70 2.70
C HIS A 39 3.60 1.58 1.90
N ASP A 40 2.47 1.90 2.52
CA ASP A 40 1.17 1.83 1.85
C ASP A 40 1.01 3.02 0.90
N THR A 41 1.46 4.23 1.26
CA THR A 41 1.56 5.39 0.35
C THR A 41 2.31 5.05 -0.94
N VAL A 42 3.47 4.40 -0.86
CA VAL A 42 4.26 4.00 -2.04
C VAL A 42 3.51 3.00 -2.89
N PHE A 43 2.95 1.95 -2.26
CA PHE A 43 2.14 0.96 -2.97
C PHE A 43 0.96 1.63 -3.73
N LEU A 44 0.25 2.56 -3.08
CA LEU A 44 -0.85 3.29 -3.70
C LEU A 44 -0.37 4.17 -4.85
N ALA A 45 0.76 4.87 -4.69
CA ALA A 45 1.33 5.75 -5.72
C ALA A 45 1.74 4.96 -6.97
N GLU A 46 2.34 3.79 -6.79
CA GLU A 46 2.66 2.87 -7.88
C GLU A 46 1.38 2.37 -8.59
N ALA A 47 0.34 2.03 -7.82
CA ALA A 47 -0.91 1.50 -8.36
C ALA A 47 -1.71 2.53 -9.18
N VAL A 48 -1.81 3.78 -8.71
CA VAL A 48 -2.52 4.85 -9.44
C VAL A 48 -1.69 5.49 -10.56
N GLY A 49 -0.37 5.26 -10.56
CA GLY A 49 0.54 5.67 -11.61
C GLY A 49 0.66 7.20 -11.79
N GLN A 50 1.38 7.63 -12.83
CA GLN A 50 1.76 9.03 -13.06
C GLN A 50 0.58 9.99 -13.27
N ALA A 51 -0.56 9.49 -13.76
CA ALA A 51 -1.76 10.29 -13.95
C ALA A 51 -2.66 10.34 -12.70
N GLY A 52 -2.36 9.52 -11.70
CA GLY A 52 -3.13 9.43 -10.46
C GLY A 52 -2.55 10.28 -9.35
N GLN A 53 -3.22 10.27 -8.20
CA GLN A 53 -2.81 11.03 -7.03
C GLN A 53 -3.03 10.21 -5.76
N VAL A 54 -2.13 10.37 -4.80
CA VAL A 54 -2.30 9.86 -3.44
C VAL A 54 -2.30 11.03 -2.47
N ILE A 55 -3.28 11.06 -1.56
CA ILE A 55 -3.31 12.00 -0.45
C ILE A 55 -3.03 11.23 0.83
N GLY A 56 -1.91 11.54 1.48
CA GLY A 56 -1.48 10.95 2.74
C GLY A 56 -1.86 11.82 3.94
N PHE A 57 -2.34 11.19 5.00
CA PHE A 57 -2.57 11.81 6.31
C PHE A 57 -1.82 11.06 7.41
N ASP A 58 -1.21 11.82 8.30
CA ASP A 58 -0.69 11.31 9.57
C ASP A 58 -0.70 12.45 10.61
N ILE A 59 -0.85 12.10 11.87
CA ILE A 59 -0.84 13.07 12.98
C ILE A 59 0.59 13.41 13.40
N GLN A 60 1.56 12.58 13.05
CA GLN A 60 2.96 12.75 13.42
C GLN A 60 3.69 13.51 12.32
N PRO A 61 4.23 14.72 12.57
CA PRO A 61 4.96 15.48 11.55
C PRO A 61 6.13 14.71 10.93
N ILE A 62 6.81 13.89 11.75
CA ILE A 62 7.93 13.05 11.28
C ILE A 62 7.52 12.03 10.21
N ALA A 63 6.28 11.52 10.24
CA ALA A 63 5.79 10.61 9.22
C ALA A 63 5.62 11.32 7.87
N ILE A 64 5.16 12.58 7.91
CA ILE A 64 4.97 13.43 6.73
C ILE A 64 6.31 13.91 6.15
N GLU A 65 7.29 14.23 6.99
CA GLU A 65 8.62 14.64 6.52
C GLU A 65 9.43 13.48 5.91
N ALA A 66 9.16 12.24 6.35
CA ALA A 66 9.86 11.05 5.92
C ALA A 66 9.25 10.34 4.71
N THR A 67 8.09 10.79 4.22
CA THR A 67 7.32 10.16 3.14
C THR A 67 7.11 11.11 1.97
#